data_AF-A0A7C4JQ99-F1
#
_entry.id   AF-A0A7C4JQ99-F1
#
_cell.length_a   1.000
_cell.length_b   1.000
_cell.length_c   1.000
_cell.angle_alpha   90.00
_cell.angle_beta   90.00
_cell.angle_gamma   90.00
#
_symmetry.space_group_name_H-M   'P 1'
#
loop_
_entity.id
_entity.type
_entity.pdbx_description
1 polymer ?
#
loop_
_entity_poly.entity_id
_entity_poly.type
_entity_poly.pdbx_seq_one_letter_code
_entity_poly.pdbx_strand_id
1 'polypeptide(L)'
;MEYNTLLNLFEREFKEKLKIIISKVDEKTRILLEEFFKNIELEIKFVENLEEVVEIILQDPLYQIVIFSLSEKNKDFSVFIEKLKDIRAYVKTFIIIDYSEEEDLGNYFEKGADEVILKPFTLNEFKARFFKLLKEHYLDIKLQKFIVEDPLTQVYNRRYFDEAIKEEIYKALRQGYPLSLIMIDLDNFKWYNDTFGHQEGDKLLKSFGEVL
;
A
#
# COMPACT_ATOMS: atom_id res chain seq x y z
N MET A 1 -11.62 -9.34 16.29
CA MET A 1 -11.42 -8.10 17.07
C MET A 1 -10.13 -7.38 16.65
N GLU A 2 -9.03 -8.08 16.32
CA GLU A 2 -7.75 -7.43 15.94
C GLU A 2 -7.70 -6.77 14.55
N TYR A 3 -8.34 -7.31 13.50
CA TYR A 3 -8.30 -6.75 12.13
C TYR A 3 -8.83 -5.32 12.05
N ASN A 4 -10.03 -5.09 12.59
CA ASN A 4 -10.64 -3.77 12.57
C ASN A 4 -9.82 -2.76 13.37
N THR A 5 -9.14 -3.18 14.45
CA THR A 5 -8.20 -2.31 15.17
C THR A 5 -7.04 -1.89 14.28
N LEU A 6 -6.41 -2.83 13.56
CA LEU A 6 -5.29 -2.53 12.67
C LEU A 6 -5.72 -1.69 11.46
N LEU A 7 -6.88 -1.97 10.87
CA LEU A 7 -7.44 -1.21 9.74
C LEU A 7 -7.86 0.21 10.16
N ASN A 8 -8.50 0.36 11.32
CA ASN A 8 -8.81 1.69 11.87
C ASN A 8 -7.54 2.48 12.19
N LEU A 9 -6.50 1.80 12.68
CA LEU A 9 -5.20 2.42 12.91
C LEU A 9 -4.57 2.86 11.59
N PHE A 10 -4.59 2.00 10.57
CA PHE A 10 -4.13 2.28 9.22
C PHE A 10 -4.83 3.53 8.66
N GLU A 11 -6.17 3.53 8.66
CA GLU A 11 -6.95 4.65 8.13
C GLU A 11 -6.67 5.96 8.88
N ARG A 12 -6.56 5.89 10.21
CA ARG A 12 -6.26 7.07 11.03
C ARG A 12 -4.86 7.61 10.81
N GLU A 13 -3.84 6.76 10.76
CA GLU A 13 -2.44 7.19 10.59
C GLU A 13 -2.12 7.63 9.16
N PHE A 14 -2.73 6.98 8.16
CA PHE A 14 -2.42 7.26 6.76
C PHE A 14 -3.43 8.16 6.07
N LYS A 15 -4.58 8.45 6.70
CA LYS A 15 -5.70 9.21 6.12
C LYS A 15 -6.22 8.58 4.81
N GLU A 16 -6.07 7.26 4.68
CA GLU A 16 -6.39 6.48 3.48
C GLU A 16 -7.16 5.21 3.88
N LYS A 17 -8.20 4.87 3.10
CA LYS A 17 -8.89 3.57 3.24
C LYS A 17 -8.23 2.54 2.34
N LEU A 18 -7.66 1.50 2.94
CA LEU A 18 -7.11 0.36 2.23
C LEU A 18 -8.19 -0.31 1.37
N LYS A 19 -7.87 -0.62 0.12
CA LYS A 19 -8.73 -1.37 -0.79
C LYS A 19 -8.05 -2.66 -1.25
N ILE A 20 -8.89 -3.66 -1.56
CA ILE A 20 -8.43 -5.00 -1.94
C ILE A 20 -9.01 -5.39 -3.30
N ILE A 21 -8.18 -5.95 -4.16
CA ILE A 21 -8.63 -6.66 -5.36
C ILE A 21 -8.61 -8.16 -5.08
N ILE A 22 -9.65 -8.86 -5.50
CA ILE A 22 -9.71 -10.32 -5.45
C ILE A 22 -9.89 -10.83 -6.88
N SER A 23 -8.98 -11.69 -7.35
CA SER A 23 -8.95 -12.14 -8.74
C SER A 23 -8.85 -13.66 -8.91
N LYS A 24 -9.38 -14.15 -10.04
CA LYS A 24 -9.40 -15.57 -10.47
C LYS A 24 -10.08 -16.54 -9.50
N VAL A 25 -10.92 -16.03 -8.59
CA VAL A 25 -11.48 -16.80 -7.49
C VAL A 25 -12.55 -17.81 -7.92
N ASP A 26 -12.28 -19.09 -7.63
CA ASP A 26 -13.28 -20.17 -7.73
C ASP A 26 -14.43 -19.98 -6.72
N GLU A 27 -15.59 -20.56 -7.02
CA GLU A 27 -16.83 -20.38 -6.25
C GLU A 27 -16.69 -20.72 -4.76
N LYS A 28 -15.96 -21.79 -4.42
CA LYS A 28 -15.79 -22.21 -3.02
C LYS A 28 -14.93 -21.22 -2.26
N THR A 29 -13.81 -20.82 -2.86
CA THR A 29 -12.94 -19.79 -2.28
C THR A 29 -13.68 -18.46 -2.17
N ARG A 30 -14.53 -18.12 -3.14
CA ARG A 30 -15.33 -16.88 -3.13
C ARG A 30 -16.19 -16.79 -1.89
N ILE A 31 -16.98 -17.82 -1.63
CA ILE A 31 -17.90 -17.87 -0.50
C ILE A 31 -17.14 -17.70 0.82
N LEU A 32 -15.98 -18.36 0.96
CA LEU A 32 -15.14 -18.26 2.15
C LEU A 32 -14.58 -16.84 2.34
N LEU A 33 -14.10 -16.21 1.27
CA LEU A 33 -13.58 -14.84 1.33
C LEU A 33 -14.70 -13.84 1.61
N GLU A 34 -15.86 -13.98 0.99
CA GLU A 34 -17.04 -13.16 1.26
C GLU A 34 -17.49 -13.30 2.73
N GLU A 35 -17.50 -14.53 3.28
CA GLU A 35 -17.78 -14.77 4.70
C GLU A 35 -16.77 -14.07 5.61
N PHE A 36 -15.49 -14.14 5.28
CA PHE A 36 -14.43 -13.49 6.04
C PHE A 36 -14.59 -11.96 6.06
N PHE A 37 -14.76 -11.36 4.89
CA PHE A 37 -14.76 -9.92 4.73
C PHE A 37 -16.11 -9.26 5.06
N LYS A 38 -17.19 -10.02 5.23
CA LYS A 38 -18.55 -9.51 5.53
C LYS A 38 -18.62 -8.49 6.66
N ASN A 39 -17.79 -8.65 7.71
CA ASN A 39 -17.79 -7.80 8.91
C ASN A 39 -16.55 -6.89 9.01
N ILE A 40 -15.83 -6.73 7.90
CA ILE A 40 -14.64 -5.89 7.81
C ILE A 40 -14.98 -4.72 6.88
N GLU A 41 -14.81 -3.49 7.36
CA GLU A 41 -15.12 -2.28 6.60
C GLU A 41 -14.00 -1.98 5.58
N LEU A 42 -13.93 -2.78 4.51
CA LEU A 42 -12.98 -2.65 3.42
C LEU A 42 -13.71 -2.59 2.07
N GLU A 43 -13.18 -1.77 1.16
CA GLU A 43 -13.61 -1.82 -0.24
C GLU A 43 -12.92 -3.00 -0.93
N ILE A 44 -13.73 -3.91 -1.48
CA ILE A 44 -13.27 -5.12 -2.15
C ILE A 44 -13.83 -5.15 -3.56
N LYS A 45 -12.94 -5.31 -4.54
CA LYS A 45 -13.31 -5.45 -5.95
C LYS A 45 -12.95 -6.83 -6.46
N PHE A 46 -13.93 -7.56 -6.99
CA PHE A 46 -13.72 -8.85 -7.64
C PHE A 46 -13.47 -8.65 -9.13
N VAL A 47 -12.43 -9.30 -9.66
CA VAL A 47 -11.93 -9.10 -11.02
C VAL A 47 -11.52 -10.43 -11.65
N GLU A 48 -12.04 -10.77 -12.82
CA GLU A 48 -11.75 -12.06 -13.48
C GLU A 48 -10.48 -12.03 -14.36
N ASN A 49 -10.07 -10.84 -14.80
CA ASN A 49 -9.01 -10.62 -15.76
C ASN A 49 -7.75 -10.01 -15.10
N LEU A 50 -6.56 -10.50 -15.46
CA LEU A 50 -5.31 -10.05 -14.83
C LEU A 50 -4.86 -8.66 -15.33
N GLU A 51 -5.14 -8.31 -16.58
CA GLU A 51 -4.89 -6.99 -17.12
C GLU A 51 -5.74 -5.92 -16.41
N GLU A 52 -7.01 -6.22 -16.09
CA GLU A 52 -7.88 -5.30 -15.33
C GLU A 52 -7.32 -5.03 -13.92
N VAL A 53 -6.68 -6.01 -13.27
CA VAL A 53 -6.00 -5.80 -11.98
C VAL A 53 -4.95 -4.69 -12.10
N VAL A 54 -4.14 -4.72 -13.16
CA VAL A 54 -3.10 -3.72 -13.42
C VAL A 54 -3.72 -2.35 -13.67
N GLU A 55 -4.78 -2.28 -14.49
CA GLU A 55 -5.48 -1.03 -14.79
C GLU A 55 -6.04 -0.36 -13.52
N ILE A 56 -6.69 -1.13 -12.65
CA ILE A 56 -7.25 -0.62 -11.39
C ILE A 56 -6.15 -0.09 -10.48
N ILE A 57 -5.05 -0.82 -10.35
CA ILE A 57 -3.92 -0.44 -9.47
C ILE A 57 -3.21 0.83 -9.95
N LEU A 58 -3.18 1.06 -11.26
CA LEU A 58 -2.63 2.27 -11.86
C LEU A 58 -3.58 3.47 -11.72
N GLN A 59 -4.89 3.23 -11.76
CA GLN A 59 -5.90 4.29 -11.65
C GLN A 59 -6.17 4.72 -10.20
N ASP A 60 -6.23 3.77 -9.28
CA ASP A 60 -6.53 4.02 -7.87
C ASP A 60 -5.42 3.44 -6.98
N PRO A 61 -4.55 4.30 -6.43
CA PRO A 61 -3.46 3.86 -5.60
C PRO A 61 -3.90 3.20 -4.28
N LEU A 62 -5.16 3.35 -3.87
CA LEU A 62 -5.65 2.79 -2.62
C LEU A 62 -5.88 1.27 -2.68
N TYR A 63 -5.86 0.67 -3.88
CA TYR A 63 -5.75 -0.78 -4.03
C TYR A 63 -4.32 -1.23 -3.75
N GLN A 64 -4.07 -1.66 -2.52
CA GLN A 64 -2.73 -1.97 -2.03
C GLN A 64 -2.54 -3.47 -1.72
N ILE A 65 -3.61 -4.26 -1.69
CA ILE A 65 -3.54 -5.73 -1.57
C ILE A 65 -4.30 -6.38 -2.72
N VAL A 66 -3.70 -7.39 -3.34
CA VAL A 66 -4.34 -8.24 -4.34
C VAL A 66 -4.32 -9.69 -3.88
N ILE A 67 -5.49 -10.32 -3.86
CA ILE A 67 -5.66 -11.74 -3.56
C ILE A 67 -5.92 -12.46 -4.87
N PHE A 68 -5.06 -13.41 -5.23
CA PHE A 68 -5.26 -14.31 -6.35
C PHE A 68 -5.67 -15.68 -5.84
N SER A 69 -6.71 -16.26 -6.39
CA SER A 69 -6.97 -17.70 -6.22
C SER A 69 -6.88 -18.37 -7.57
N LEU A 70 -6.08 -19.42 -7.69
CA LEU A 70 -5.88 -20.13 -8.93
C LEU A 70 -6.38 -21.55 -8.75
N SER A 71 -7.08 -22.06 -9.76
CA SER A 71 -7.56 -23.45 -9.80
C SER A 71 -6.82 -24.32 -10.84
N GLU A 72 -6.00 -23.69 -11.68
CA GLU A 72 -5.26 -24.37 -12.75
C GLU A 72 -3.82 -23.86 -12.83
N LYS A 73 -2.91 -24.72 -13.29
CA LYS A 73 -1.50 -24.39 -13.48
C LYS A 73 -1.37 -23.30 -14.54
N ASN A 74 -1.09 -22.09 -14.10
CA ASN A 74 -0.77 -20.98 -14.99
C ASN A 74 0.75 -20.73 -14.92
N LYS A 75 1.48 -21.36 -15.84
CA LYS A 75 2.95 -21.31 -15.90
C LYS A 75 3.50 -19.87 -15.94
N ASP A 76 2.73 -18.95 -16.52
CA ASP A 76 3.12 -17.55 -16.68
C ASP A 76 2.66 -16.67 -15.51
N PHE A 77 1.95 -17.22 -14.51
CA PHE A 77 1.44 -16.42 -13.41
C PHE A 77 2.54 -15.86 -12.52
N SER A 78 3.60 -16.62 -12.27
CA SER A 78 4.79 -16.13 -11.56
C SER A 78 5.44 -14.93 -12.28
N VAL A 79 5.49 -14.96 -13.61
CA VAL A 79 5.96 -13.83 -14.44
C VAL A 79 5.01 -12.63 -14.35
N PHE A 80 3.70 -12.87 -14.24
CA PHE A 80 2.74 -11.80 -14.00
C PHE A 80 2.96 -11.13 -12.64
N ILE A 81 3.26 -11.89 -11.58
CA ILE A 81 3.59 -11.32 -10.26
C ILE A 81 4.81 -10.40 -10.37
N GLU A 82 5.88 -10.86 -11.02
CA GLU A 82 7.08 -10.03 -11.26
C GLU A 82 6.73 -8.72 -11.98
N LYS A 83 5.96 -8.78 -13.07
CA LYS A 83 5.50 -7.57 -13.78
C LYS A 83 4.64 -6.65 -12.91
N LEU A 84 3.75 -7.21 -12.09
CA LEU A 84 2.93 -6.42 -11.17
C LEU A 84 3.80 -5.69 -10.15
N LYS A 85 4.86 -6.34 -9.66
CA LYS A 85 5.82 -5.74 -8.72
C LYS A 85 6.69 -4.68 -9.39
N ASP A 86 7.08 -4.87 -10.65
CA ASP A 86 7.77 -3.84 -11.43
C ASP A 86 6.90 -2.59 -11.62
N ILE A 87 5.60 -2.77 -11.84
CA ILE A 87 4.63 -1.67 -11.97
C ILE A 87 4.41 -1.00 -10.62
N ARG A 88 4.27 -1.79 -9.55
CA ARG A 88 3.97 -1.29 -8.22
C ARG A 88 4.52 -2.17 -7.10
N ALA A 89 5.76 -1.90 -6.74
CA ALA A 89 6.52 -2.69 -5.77
C ALA A 89 5.84 -2.86 -4.40
N TYR A 90 5.06 -1.86 -3.97
CA TYR A 90 4.42 -1.85 -2.65
C TYR A 90 3.06 -2.53 -2.59
N VAL A 91 2.49 -2.95 -3.73
CA VAL A 91 1.25 -3.74 -3.71
C VAL A 91 1.57 -5.12 -3.14
N LYS A 92 0.83 -5.53 -2.10
CA LYS A 92 0.95 -6.85 -1.52
C LYS A 92 0.14 -7.87 -2.29
N THR A 93 0.69 -9.06 -2.48
CA THR A 93 0.03 -10.15 -3.19
C THR A 93 -0.13 -11.35 -2.28
N PHE A 94 -1.37 -11.82 -2.15
CA PHE A 94 -1.74 -13.04 -1.45
C PHE A 94 -2.21 -14.07 -2.47
N ILE A 95 -1.53 -15.19 -2.60
CA ILE A 95 -1.80 -16.18 -3.63
C ILE A 95 -2.37 -17.45 -2.99
N ILE A 96 -3.48 -17.94 -3.53
CA ILE A 96 -4.15 -19.19 -3.14
C ILE A 96 -4.06 -20.13 -4.33
N ILE A 97 -3.38 -21.27 -4.22
CA ILE A 97 -3.23 -22.21 -5.33
C ILE A 97 -3.56 -23.64 -4.92
N ASP A 98 -3.92 -24.48 -5.87
CA ASP A 98 -4.04 -25.92 -5.64
C ASP A 98 -2.67 -26.56 -5.38
N TYR A 99 -2.64 -27.54 -4.48
CA TYR A 99 -1.45 -28.36 -4.28
C TYR A 99 -1.16 -29.19 -5.54
N SER A 100 0.08 -29.11 -6.03
CA SER A 100 0.60 -30.04 -7.03
C SER A 100 2.07 -30.36 -6.73
N GLU A 101 2.50 -31.60 -7.00
CA GLU A 101 3.89 -32.03 -6.75
C GLU A 101 4.91 -31.27 -7.62
N GLU A 102 4.46 -30.72 -8.75
CA GLU A 102 5.27 -29.93 -9.66
C GLU A 102 5.21 -28.42 -9.35
N GLU A 103 4.47 -28.00 -8.32
CA GLU A 103 4.33 -26.59 -7.98
C GLU A 103 5.56 -26.11 -7.20
N ASP A 104 6.29 -25.17 -7.77
CA ASP A 104 7.41 -24.52 -7.11
C ASP A 104 6.93 -23.26 -6.38
N LEU A 105 6.60 -23.43 -5.09
CA LEU A 105 6.24 -22.30 -4.23
C LEU A 105 7.37 -21.27 -4.14
N GLY A 106 8.64 -21.70 -4.19
CA GLY A 106 9.80 -20.83 -4.13
C GLY A 106 9.80 -19.81 -5.27
N ASN A 107 9.47 -20.25 -6.48
CA ASN A 107 9.41 -19.39 -7.66
C ASN A 107 8.42 -18.21 -7.49
N TYR A 108 7.29 -18.38 -6.80
CA TYR A 108 6.39 -17.23 -6.54
C TYR A 108 7.04 -16.20 -5.61
N PHE A 109 7.70 -16.64 -4.54
CA PHE A 109 8.38 -15.74 -3.62
C PHE A 109 9.58 -15.05 -4.30
N GLU A 110 10.35 -15.78 -5.11
CA GLU A 110 11.45 -15.20 -5.91
C GLU A 110 10.96 -14.12 -6.88
N LYS A 111 9.73 -14.28 -7.40
CA LYS A 111 9.07 -13.30 -8.27
C LYS A 111 8.35 -12.18 -7.53
N GLY A 112 8.44 -12.16 -6.20
CA GLY A 112 7.98 -11.06 -5.35
C GLY A 112 6.62 -11.28 -4.68
N ALA A 113 6.06 -12.49 -4.71
CA ALA A 113 4.85 -12.79 -3.96
C ALA A 113 5.08 -12.63 -2.44
N ASP A 114 4.16 -11.97 -1.74
CA ASP A 114 4.29 -11.76 -0.29
C ASP A 114 3.78 -12.94 0.54
N GLU A 115 2.70 -13.60 0.11
CA GLU A 115 2.13 -14.73 0.83
C GLU A 115 1.51 -15.74 -0.15
N VAL A 116 1.68 -17.03 0.15
CA VAL A 116 1.13 -18.13 -0.64
C VAL A 116 0.50 -19.18 0.28
N ILE A 117 -0.73 -19.59 -0.02
CA ILE A 117 -1.45 -20.64 0.68
C ILE A 117 -1.89 -21.73 -0.30
N LEU A 118 -1.83 -22.98 0.14
CA LEU A 118 -2.24 -24.15 -0.64
C LEU A 118 -3.69 -24.53 -0.34
N LYS A 119 -4.44 -24.95 -1.36
CA LYS A 119 -5.74 -25.60 -1.21
C LYS A 119 -5.55 -27.10 -0.92
N PRO A 120 -6.39 -27.71 -0.07
CA PRO A 120 -7.44 -27.07 0.73
C PRO A 120 -6.86 -26.35 1.95
N PHE A 121 -7.43 -25.19 2.31
CA PHE A 121 -7.07 -24.44 3.50
C PHE A 121 -8.29 -24.21 4.40
N THR A 122 -8.04 -23.90 5.66
CA THR A 122 -9.11 -23.50 6.59
C THR A 122 -9.28 -21.99 6.63
N LEU A 123 -10.48 -21.51 6.95
CA LEU A 123 -10.71 -20.08 7.19
C LEU A 123 -9.79 -19.51 8.27
N ASN A 124 -9.41 -20.30 9.28
CA ASN A 124 -8.48 -19.88 10.33
C ASN A 124 -7.04 -19.73 9.83
N GLU A 125 -6.59 -20.60 8.92
CA GLU A 125 -5.28 -20.47 8.29
C GLU A 125 -5.22 -19.22 7.42
N PHE A 126 -6.23 -19.02 6.56
CA PHE A 126 -6.35 -17.82 5.74
C PHE A 126 -6.32 -16.56 6.60
N LYS A 127 -7.12 -16.52 7.67
CA LYS A 127 -7.14 -15.44 8.67
C LYS A 127 -5.74 -15.12 9.20
N ALA A 128 -5.03 -16.14 9.72
CA ALA A 128 -3.71 -15.95 10.31
C ALA A 128 -2.69 -15.39 9.31
N ARG A 129 -2.65 -15.93 8.08
CA ARG A 129 -1.75 -15.48 7.02
C ARG A 129 -2.12 -14.08 6.52
N PHE A 130 -3.40 -13.81 6.32
CA PHE A 130 -3.87 -12.49 5.89
C PHE A 130 -3.58 -11.42 6.94
N PHE A 131 -3.76 -11.73 8.23
CA PHE A 131 -3.40 -10.81 9.31
C PHE A 131 -1.91 -10.49 9.34
N LYS A 132 -1.06 -11.52 9.17
CA LYS A 132 0.39 -11.35 9.06
C LYS A 132 0.74 -10.42 7.90
N LEU A 133 0.22 -10.67 6.71
CA LEU A 133 0.43 -9.84 5.52
C LEU A 133 -0.01 -8.39 5.75
N LEU A 134 -1.20 -8.20 6.33
CA LEU A 134 -1.74 -6.86 6.63
C LEU A 134 -0.86 -6.09 7.62
N LYS A 135 -0.32 -6.78 8.63
CA LYS A 135 0.60 -6.19 9.60
C LYS A 135 1.94 -5.81 8.96
N GLU A 136 2.49 -6.67 8.11
CA GLU A 136 3.70 -6.39 7.33
C GLU A 136 3.49 -5.16 6.44
N HIS A 137 2.38 -5.11 5.71
CA HIS A 137 2.00 -3.97 4.88
C HIS A 137 1.93 -2.65 5.66
N TYR A 138 1.26 -2.67 6.82
CA TYR A 138 1.17 -1.52 7.71
C TYR A 138 2.56 -1.04 8.15
N LEU A 139 3.46 -1.96 8.51
CA LEU A 139 4.82 -1.61 8.92
C LEU A 139 5.65 -1.08 7.76
N ASP A 140 5.52 -1.64 6.57
CA ASP A 140 6.24 -1.19 5.37
C ASP A 140 5.87 0.25 5.00
N ILE A 141 4.57 0.58 5.00
CA ILE A 141 4.10 1.95 4.75
C ILE A 141 4.57 2.88 5.86
N LYS A 142 4.49 2.44 7.11
CA LYS A 142 4.98 3.24 8.25
C LYS A 142 6.46 3.56 8.13
N LEU A 143 7.28 2.59 7.75
CA LEU A 143 8.71 2.78 7.51
C LEU A 143 8.96 3.73 6.34
N GLN A 144 8.21 3.61 5.24
CA GLN A 144 8.30 4.55 4.12
C GLN A 144 7.99 5.98 4.54
N LYS A 145 6.93 6.20 5.33
CA LYS A 145 6.61 7.53 5.86
C LYS A 145 7.76 8.11 6.67
N PHE A 146 8.36 7.34 7.58
CA PHE A 146 9.53 7.78 8.33
C PHE A 146 10.76 8.12 7.46
N ILE A 147 10.85 7.55 6.26
CA ILE A 147 11.93 7.81 5.30
C ILE A 147 11.67 9.09 4.50
N VAL A 148 10.41 9.44 4.23
CA VAL A 148 10.02 10.53 3.32
C VAL A 148 9.43 11.75 4.01
N GLU A 149 9.06 11.68 5.28
CA GLU A 149 8.53 12.79 6.08
C GLU A 149 9.60 13.38 7.01
N ASP A 150 9.45 14.66 7.34
CA ASP A 150 10.23 15.35 8.37
C ASP A 150 9.71 14.94 9.76
N PRO A 151 10.56 14.46 10.68
CA PRO A 151 10.10 13.91 11.94
C PRO A 151 9.48 14.95 12.88
N LEU A 152 9.81 16.24 12.72
CA LEU A 152 9.28 17.30 13.56
C LEU A 152 7.87 17.71 13.08
N THR A 153 7.71 17.95 11.77
CA THR A 153 6.53 18.60 11.19
C THR A 153 5.59 17.64 10.45
N GLN A 154 6.02 16.41 10.16
CA GLN A 154 5.31 15.38 9.38
C GLN A 154 5.00 15.78 7.92
N VAL A 155 5.53 16.92 7.44
CA VAL A 155 5.50 17.27 6.02
C VAL A 155 6.54 16.44 5.26
N TYR A 156 6.42 16.30 3.95
CA TYR A 156 7.45 15.62 3.17
C TYR A 156 8.81 16.31 3.32
N ASN A 157 9.84 15.50 3.59
CA ASN A 157 11.18 15.98 3.79
C ASN A 157 11.82 16.43 2.46
N ARG A 158 12.96 17.12 2.59
CA ARG A 158 13.64 17.72 1.45
C ARG A 158 14.02 16.70 0.37
N ARG A 159 14.45 15.50 0.78
CA ARG A 159 14.84 14.44 -0.16
C ARG A 159 13.66 14.00 -1.01
N TYR A 160 12.51 13.74 -0.39
CA TYR A 160 11.30 13.40 -1.12
C TYR A 160 10.89 14.51 -2.08
N PHE A 161 10.91 15.77 -1.62
CA PHE A 161 10.62 16.92 -2.50
C PHE A 161 11.54 16.95 -3.73
N ASP A 162 12.85 16.76 -3.55
CA ASP A 162 13.82 16.81 -4.65
C ASP A 162 13.64 15.67 -5.68
N GLU A 163 13.10 14.53 -5.28
CA GLU A 163 12.72 13.42 -6.18
C GLU A 163 11.37 13.70 -6.85
N ALA A 164 10.35 14.02 -6.07
CA ALA A 164 8.98 14.24 -6.55
C ALA A 164 8.90 15.41 -7.55
N ILE A 165 9.59 16.53 -7.29
CA ILE A 165 9.56 17.69 -8.19
C ILE A 165 10.17 17.37 -9.56
N LYS A 166 11.18 16.50 -9.63
CA LYS A 166 11.78 16.08 -10.91
C LYS A 166 10.77 15.28 -11.72
N GLU A 167 10.12 14.30 -11.10
CA GLU A 167 9.07 13.50 -11.77
C GLU A 167 7.92 14.38 -12.24
N GLU A 168 7.47 15.31 -11.41
CA GLU A 168 6.35 16.19 -11.71
C GLU A 168 6.66 17.16 -12.86
N ILE A 169 7.90 17.69 -12.93
CA ILE A 169 8.36 18.48 -14.08
C ILE A 169 8.28 17.66 -15.38
N TYR A 170 8.76 16.40 -15.37
CA TYR A 170 8.67 15.55 -16.56
C TYR A 170 7.22 15.26 -16.97
N LYS A 171 6.32 15.02 -16.00
CA LYS A 171 4.89 14.81 -16.26
C LYS A 171 4.23 16.07 -16.83
N ALA A 172 4.47 17.23 -16.23
CA ALA A 172 3.95 18.52 -16.68
C ALA A 172 4.39 18.85 -18.12
N LEU A 173 5.66 18.66 -18.45
CA LEU A 173 6.18 18.84 -19.81
C LEU A 173 5.52 17.89 -20.82
N ARG A 174 5.33 16.63 -20.44
CA ARG A 174 4.75 15.61 -21.32
C ARG A 174 3.25 15.82 -21.55
N GLN A 175 2.52 16.23 -20.53
CA GLN A 175 1.06 16.35 -20.56
C GLN A 175 0.58 17.78 -20.82
N GLY A 176 1.48 18.76 -20.81
CA GLY A 176 1.19 20.15 -21.16
C GLY A 176 0.39 20.93 -20.12
N TYR A 177 0.41 20.51 -18.84
CA TYR A 177 -0.22 21.28 -17.75
C TYR A 177 0.78 22.22 -17.06
N PRO A 178 0.32 23.39 -16.57
CA PRO A 178 1.18 24.31 -15.84
C PRO A 178 1.55 23.74 -14.45
N LEU A 179 2.81 23.90 -14.06
CA LEU A 179 3.32 23.54 -12.73
C LEU A 179 3.74 24.80 -11.97
N SER A 180 3.31 24.92 -10.72
CA SER A 180 3.62 26.03 -9.83
C SER A 180 4.33 25.53 -8.58
N LEU A 181 5.25 26.32 -8.04
CA LEU A 181 5.96 26.04 -6.79
C LEU A 181 5.81 27.23 -5.84
N ILE A 182 5.49 26.95 -4.57
CA ILE A 182 5.44 27.95 -3.51
C ILE A 182 6.58 27.65 -2.54
N MET A 183 7.40 28.67 -2.26
CA MET A 183 8.40 28.64 -1.21
C MET A 183 7.90 29.53 -0.07
N ILE A 184 7.79 28.95 1.13
CA ILE A 184 7.29 29.63 2.32
C ILE A 184 8.42 29.72 3.34
N ASP A 185 8.59 30.91 3.93
CA ASP A 185 9.53 31.15 5.03
C ASP A 185 8.75 31.74 6.21
N LEU A 186 9.16 31.39 7.43
CA LEU A 186 8.53 31.90 8.64
C LEU A 186 9.22 33.19 9.09
N ASP A 187 8.51 34.31 8.93
CA ASP A 187 9.01 35.63 9.31
C ASP A 187 9.44 35.67 10.79
N ASN A 188 10.66 36.17 11.03
CA ASN A 188 11.23 36.35 12.38
C ASN A 188 11.31 35.08 13.24
N PHE A 189 11.34 33.88 12.64
CA PHE A 189 11.37 32.62 13.40
C PHE A 189 12.57 32.53 14.37
N LYS A 190 13.73 33.08 13.99
CA LYS A 190 14.89 33.17 14.89
C LYS A 190 14.60 33.98 16.16
N TRP A 191 13.99 35.16 16.00
CA TRP A 191 13.60 35.99 17.15
C TRP A 191 12.62 35.26 18.07
N TYR A 192 11.67 34.53 17.49
CA TYR A 192 10.73 33.71 18.26
C TYR A 192 11.46 32.64 19.08
N ASN A 193 12.38 31.90 18.46
CA ASN A 193 13.23 30.93 19.16
C ASN A 193 14.07 31.56 20.27
N ASP A 194 14.68 32.72 20.01
CA ASP A 194 15.52 33.41 20.98
C ASP A 194 14.70 33.94 22.18
N THR A 195 13.41 34.24 21.97
CA THR A 195 12.51 34.79 23.00
C THR A 195 11.80 33.70 23.82
N PHE A 196 11.30 32.65 23.17
CA PHE A 196 10.45 31.63 23.77
C PHE A 196 11.14 30.26 23.93
N GLY A 197 12.35 30.13 23.39
CA GLY A 197 13.13 28.90 23.39
C GLY A 197 12.77 27.96 22.24
N HIS A 198 13.71 27.09 21.89
CA HIS A 198 13.57 26.15 20.77
C HIS A 198 12.38 25.19 20.90
N GLN A 199 11.98 24.82 22.12
CA GLN A 199 10.83 23.93 22.32
C GLN A 199 9.51 24.57 21.87
N GLU A 200 9.35 25.87 22.06
CA GLU A 200 8.17 26.60 21.55
C GLU A 200 8.26 26.79 20.04
N GLY A 201 9.47 27.00 19.50
CA GLY A 201 9.71 26.99 18.06
C GLY A 201 9.31 25.68 17.39
N ASP A 202 9.67 24.55 17.99
CA ASP A 202 9.30 23.21 17.53
C ASP A 202 7.79 23.00 17.51
N LYS A 203 7.07 23.52 18.53
CA LYS A 203 5.60 23.50 18.55
C LYS A 203 5.00 24.36 17.44
N LEU A 204 5.56 25.55 17.20
CA LEU A 204 5.13 26.42 16.12
C LEU A 204 5.33 25.73 14.75
N LEU A 205 6.48 25.10 14.53
CA LEU A 205 6.75 24.35 13.31
C LEU A 205 5.79 23.17 13.12
N LYS A 206 5.47 22.43 14.19
CA LYS A 206 4.45 21.36 14.16
C LYS A 206 3.09 21.88 13.72
N SER A 207 2.60 22.93 14.39
CA SER A 207 1.30 23.52 14.05
C SER A 207 1.28 24.12 12.65
N PHE A 208 2.41 24.65 12.18
CA PHE A 208 2.54 25.12 10.81
C PHE A 208 2.45 23.97 9.80
N GLY A 209 3.15 22.85 10.05
CA GLY A 209 3.08 21.65 9.22
C GLY A 209 1.67 21.04 9.15
N GLU A 210 0.87 21.14 10.21
CA GLU A 210 -0.52 20.67 10.22
C GLU A 210 -1.48 21.48 9.32
N VAL A 211 -1.10 22.72 8.95
CA VAL A 211 -1.91 23.63 8.12
C VAL A 211 -1.52 23.56 6.64
N LEU A 212 -0.35 23.01 6.32
CA LEU A 212 0.11 22.78 4.94
C LEU A 212 -0.57 21.55 4.32
#